data_AF-A0A397NNE2-F1
#
_entry.id   AF-A0A397NNE2-F1
#
_cell.length_a   1.000
_cell.length_b   1.000
_cell.length_c   1.000
_cell.angle_alpha   90.00
_cell.angle_beta   90.00
_cell.angle_gamma   90.00
#
_symmetry.space_group_name_H-M   'P 1'
#
loop_
_entity.id
_entity.type
_entity.pdbx_description
1 polymer ?
#
loop_
_entity_poly.entity_id
_entity_poly.type
_entity_poly.pdbx_seq_one_letter_code
_entity_poly.pdbx_strand_id
1 'polypeptide(L)'
;MSKRPWRLRISRAEVALGAVALLLAGASIPALSQETPESILPPGFGDPAPTPAPTPTPTPRATPRPGASPSPRLVLPDLERPGATASPSPSPSGTPTPSPTETPDQASVLARYTLPAFARHSLARVGSAREGDGLRADAFGDADGRFLEALMRRLDTPLPSRWLHIGLRRMLASGLDTPGDVNGADFAAERAWLLIRMGEPVVARSLIQDVDTGNYTPKLLQVAMQAALATGDPAGLCPLGDVMDRYDDHTAGWPLARVMCAALGGHAEQADAALATVRRQRLATGIDLHLAEKVLGAASRRGAVTIEWTGVDQLTAWRYGLAMATGVEIPDKLYATVAPWVTGWRAQSPMLSATERAVPAQRAAARGVLSNVALVDLFGDIAAGEDSGSAAAAVASDLRSAYVDQDRDDRLSALRALWDAGDDPLDRYGRLVMTARAAARVAPADKTAEADTIVASMLTAGFDRAALRWQPHVVRGEPAWAMLALADPSSRARISYGDVDAVHDRDDANFTRSRLFLAGAAGLGRMSADDAERAAKELDLRIGAINSWTKAIDRAAAQNQPATVMLLAAVGMQGSDWRAVPPENLYHIVAALRATGLEGYARMIAAEAVGRV
;
A
#
# COMPACT_ATOMS: atom_id res chain seq x y z
N MET A 1 56.62 -25.24 -22.26
CA MET A 1 56.48 -26.24 -21.18
C MET A 1 56.15 -25.45 -19.91
N SER A 2 55.09 -25.62 -19.13
CA SER A 2 54.00 -26.57 -19.01
C SER A 2 52.82 -25.81 -18.38
N LYS A 3 51.62 -25.95 -18.95
CA LYS A 3 50.35 -25.42 -18.42
C LYS A 3 49.76 -26.46 -17.47
N ARG A 4 49.21 -26.07 -16.31
CA ARG A 4 48.13 -26.81 -15.65
C ARG A 4 47.13 -25.87 -14.93
N PRO A 5 45.81 -26.03 -15.17
CA PRO A 5 44.74 -25.28 -14.52
C PRO A 5 44.11 -26.05 -13.36
N TRP A 6 43.44 -25.34 -12.45
CA TRP A 6 42.60 -25.92 -11.38
C TRP A 6 41.12 -25.86 -11.80
N ARG A 7 40.46 -27.03 -11.82
CA ARG A 7 38.99 -27.19 -11.94
C ARG A 7 38.53 -27.96 -10.71
N LEU A 8 37.50 -27.47 -10.02
CA LEU A 8 36.75 -28.21 -9.01
C LEU A 8 35.37 -28.57 -9.57
N ARG A 9 35.11 -29.88 -9.65
CA ARG A 9 33.80 -30.50 -9.87
C ARG A 9 33.28 -30.97 -8.52
N ILE A 10 32.02 -30.67 -8.19
CA ILE A 10 31.30 -31.29 -7.07
C ILE A 10 30.40 -32.38 -7.66
N SER A 11 30.61 -33.62 -7.23
CA SER A 11 29.82 -34.79 -7.59
C SER A 11 28.85 -35.12 -6.47
N ARG A 12 27.63 -35.48 -6.88
CA ARG A 12 26.60 -36.17 -6.09
C ARG A 12 27.06 -37.58 -5.73
N ALA A 13 26.57 -38.11 -4.61
CA ALA A 13 26.39 -39.54 -4.39
C ALA A 13 25.29 -39.78 -3.34
N GLU A 14 24.24 -40.47 -3.77
CA GLU A 14 23.20 -41.13 -2.97
C GLU A 14 23.63 -42.57 -2.67
N VAL A 15 23.28 -43.11 -1.49
CA VAL A 15 23.02 -44.54 -1.15
C VAL A 15 22.23 -44.49 0.19
N ALA A 16 20.95 -44.84 0.35
CA ALA A 16 20.14 -46.03 0.08
C ALA A 16 20.19 -47.14 1.19
N LEU A 17 19.06 -47.23 1.90
CA LEU A 17 18.30 -48.40 2.41
C LEU A 17 18.82 -49.40 3.49
N GLY A 18 17.89 -49.70 4.41
CA GLY A 18 17.69 -51.00 5.10
C GLY A 18 17.59 -50.90 6.63
N ALA A 19 16.74 -51.56 7.42
CA ALA A 19 15.38 -52.10 7.40
C ALA A 19 15.23 -53.05 8.62
N VAL A 20 14.12 -52.94 9.39
CA VAL A 20 13.38 -54.02 10.10
C VAL A 20 13.74 -54.47 11.55
N ALA A 21 12.76 -54.20 12.46
CA ALA A 21 12.12 -55.03 13.55
C ALA A 21 12.90 -55.44 14.85
N LEU A 22 12.31 -55.75 16.03
CA LEU A 22 11.01 -56.36 16.43
C LEU A 22 10.78 -56.34 18.00
N LEU A 23 9.51 -56.45 18.47
CA LEU A 23 8.94 -56.94 19.80
C LEU A 23 8.72 -55.96 20.99
N LEU A 24 7.64 -55.88 21.81
CA LEU A 24 6.28 -56.47 22.09
C LEU A 24 6.10 -56.82 23.61
N ALA A 25 4.87 -56.57 24.14
CA ALA A 25 4.21 -56.96 25.43
C ALA A 25 4.28 -55.96 26.64
N GLY A 26 3.22 -55.66 27.42
CA GLY A 26 1.82 -56.14 27.43
C GLY A 26 0.86 -55.42 28.44
N ALA A 27 -0.45 -55.58 28.16
CA ALA A 27 -1.71 -55.60 28.94
C ALA A 27 -1.99 -54.79 30.25
N SER A 28 -3.12 -54.04 30.26
CA SER A 28 -4.35 -54.33 31.06
C SER A 28 -5.48 -53.28 30.86
N ILE A 29 -6.74 -53.74 30.75
CA ILE A 29 -8.03 -52.98 30.77
C ILE A 29 -8.93 -53.66 31.83
N PRO A 30 -9.93 -52.98 32.44
CA PRO A 30 -11.34 -53.19 32.04
C PRO A 30 -12.23 -51.90 32.07
N ALA A 31 -13.08 -51.67 31.05
CA ALA A 31 -14.56 -51.88 30.98
C ALA A 31 -15.41 -50.85 31.77
N LEU A 32 -16.43 -50.15 31.23
CA LEU A 32 -17.74 -50.58 30.67
C LEU A 32 -18.33 -49.44 29.77
N SER A 33 -18.79 -49.67 28.52
CA SER A 33 -20.15 -50.09 28.04
C SER A 33 -21.27 -49.02 28.23
N GLN A 34 -22.18 -48.62 27.31
CA GLN A 34 -22.72 -49.03 25.98
C GLN A 34 -23.42 -47.78 25.31
N GLU A 35 -23.22 -47.50 24.01
CA GLU A 35 -24.16 -47.62 22.83
C GLU A 35 -25.54 -46.90 22.91
N THR A 36 -25.74 -45.76 22.21
CA THR A 36 -26.47 -45.47 20.92
C THR A 36 -28.03 -45.64 20.97
N PRO A 37 -28.92 -45.07 20.10
CA PRO A 37 -28.74 -44.38 18.79
C PRO A 37 -29.66 -43.12 18.53
N GLU A 38 -29.66 -42.63 17.28
CA GLU A 38 -30.32 -41.44 16.69
C GLU A 38 -31.88 -41.42 16.62
N SER A 39 -32.44 -40.21 16.39
CA SER A 39 -33.73 -39.90 15.72
C SER A 39 -33.69 -38.41 15.30
N ILE A 40 -33.79 -37.93 14.05
CA ILE A 40 -34.71 -38.07 12.89
C ILE A 40 -36.09 -37.37 13.08
N LEU A 41 -36.09 -36.07 12.71
CA LEU A 41 -37.18 -35.16 12.27
C LEU A 41 -38.12 -34.42 13.29
N PRO A 42 -38.49 -33.14 12.99
CA PRO A 42 -39.43 -32.26 13.74
C PRO A 42 -40.91 -32.51 13.30
N PRO A 43 -42.02 -31.90 13.83
CA PRO A 43 -42.19 -30.70 14.69
C PRO A 43 -43.28 -30.76 15.81
N GLY A 44 -43.32 -29.73 16.68
CA GLY A 44 -44.55 -29.17 17.30
C GLY A 44 -45.09 -29.76 18.60
N PHE A 45 -45.45 -28.86 19.55
CA PHE A 45 -46.31 -29.02 20.74
C PHE A 45 -45.64 -29.23 22.11
N GLY A 46 -45.49 -28.09 22.81
CA GLY A 46 -45.25 -27.95 24.24
C GLY A 46 -45.17 -26.46 24.61
N ASP A 47 -46.32 -25.86 24.90
CA ASP A 47 -46.64 -24.43 25.11
C ASP A 47 -46.31 -23.91 26.56
N PRO A 48 -46.52 -22.62 26.94
CA PRO A 48 -45.46 -21.75 27.49
C PRO A 48 -45.68 -21.27 28.95
N ALA A 49 -44.74 -20.47 29.49
CA ALA A 49 -44.90 -19.69 30.74
C ALA A 49 -44.06 -18.38 30.68
N PRO A 50 -44.34 -17.35 31.51
CA PRO A 50 -45.17 -16.21 31.13
C PRO A 50 -44.40 -14.88 30.95
N THR A 51 -45.01 -13.98 30.16
CA THR A 51 -44.58 -12.59 29.89
C THR A 51 -44.76 -11.65 31.09
N PRO A 52 -43.77 -10.81 31.44
CA PRO A 52 -43.99 -9.61 32.26
C PRO A 52 -44.51 -8.43 31.42
N ALA A 53 -45.50 -7.72 31.95
CA ALA A 53 -46.12 -6.54 31.35
C ALA A 53 -45.19 -5.30 31.28
N PRO A 54 -45.40 -4.38 30.33
CA PRO A 54 -44.59 -3.17 30.19
C PRO A 54 -44.96 -2.07 31.19
N THR A 55 -43.93 -1.48 31.82
CA THR A 55 -44.01 -0.28 32.65
C THR A 55 -43.97 0.99 31.76
N PRO A 56 -44.78 2.03 32.05
CA PRO A 56 -44.91 3.21 31.17
C PRO A 56 -43.66 4.11 31.09
N THR A 57 -43.43 4.60 29.87
CA THR A 57 -42.39 5.55 29.45
C THR A 57 -42.52 6.93 30.11
N PRO A 58 -41.46 7.48 30.73
CA PRO A 58 -41.43 8.89 31.12
C PRO A 58 -41.14 9.81 29.93
N THR A 59 -41.93 10.87 29.81
CA THR A 59 -41.80 11.94 28.82
C THR A 59 -40.55 12.80 29.08
N PRO A 60 -39.68 13.09 28.10
CA PRO A 60 -38.52 13.96 28.32
C PRO A 60 -38.93 15.42 28.51
N ARG A 61 -38.45 16.02 29.60
CA ARG A 61 -38.51 17.46 29.88
C ARG A 61 -37.46 18.17 29.04
N ALA A 62 -37.85 19.23 28.33
CA ALA A 62 -36.94 20.06 27.55
C ALA A 62 -35.93 20.79 28.44
N THR A 63 -34.64 20.57 28.17
CA THR A 63 -33.52 21.36 28.71
C THR A 63 -33.05 22.39 27.67
N PRO A 64 -32.64 23.60 28.10
CA PRO A 64 -32.31 24.70 27.20
C PRO A 64 -30.97 24.50 26.50
N ARG A 65 -30.93 24.88 25.22
CA ARG A 65 -29.81 24.78 24.28
C ARG A 65 -28.71 25.80 24.61
N PRO A 66 -27.44 25.38 24.83
CA PRO A 66 -26.29 26.28 24.78
C PRO A 66 -25.95 26.63 23.33
N GLY A 67 -25.57 27.90 23.10
CA GLY A 67 -25.32 28.50 21.79
C GLY A 67 -24.24 27.79 20.97
N ALA A 68 -24.48 27.69 19.67
CA ALA A 68 -23.52 27.20 18.69
C ALA A 68 -22.46 28.27 18.41
N SER A 69 -21.20 27.97 18.72
CA SER A 69 -20.05 28.63 18.08
C SER A 69 -19.89 28.12 16.64
N PRO A 70 -19.51 28.98 15.69
CA PRO A 70 -19.49 28.63 14.27
C PRO A 70 -18.32 27.69 13.94
N SER A 71 -18.64 26.53 13.37
CA SER A 71 -17.67 25.68 12.68
C SER A 71 -17.37 26.28 11.28
N PRO A 72 -16.11 26.27 10.82
CA PRO A 72 -15.78 26.77 9.48
C PRO A 72 -16.38 25.84 8.41
N ARG A 73 -17.22 26.39 7.55
CA ARG A 73 -17.74 25.72 6.35
C ARG A 73 -16.62 25.62 5.32
N LEU A 74 -16.31 24.40 4.90
CA LEU A 74 -15.61 24.14 3.64
C LEU A 74 -16.54 24.54 2.49
N VAL A 75 -16.10 25.54 1.73
CA VAL A 75 -16.75 26.00 0.50
C VAL A 75 -16.43 24.99 -0.60
N LEU A 76 -17.42 24.21 -1.04
CA LEU A 76 -17.36 23.57 -2.35
C LEU A 76 -17.59 24.67 -3.42
N PRO A 77 -16.80 24.73 -4.49
CA PRO A 77 -17.11 25.59 -5.62
C PRO A 77 -18.40 25.11 -6.30
N ASP A 78 -19.34 26.04 -6.44
CA ASP A 78 -20.59 25.92 -7.18
C ASP A 78 -20.28 25.58 -8.65
N LEU A 79 -20.85 24.49 -9.15
CA LEU A 79 -20.98 24.28 -10.59
C LEU A 79 -22.19 25.08 -11.06
N GLU A 80 -21.96 26.34 -11.39
CA GLU A 80 -22.91 27.19 -12.08
C GLU A 80 -23.35 26.52 -13.39
N ARG A 81 -24.62 26.13 -13.41
CA ARG A 81 -25.34 25.68 -14.60
C ARG A 81 -25.78 26.93 -15.39
N PRO A 82 -25.29 27.19 -16.61
CA PRO A 82 -25.80 28.31 -17.39
C PRO A 82 -27.27 28.06 -17.74
N GLY A 83 -28.12 29.02 -17.36
CA GLY A 83 -29.55 29.00 -17.58
C GLY A 83 -29.91 28.90 -19.05
N ALA A 84 -30.82 27.96 -19.36
CA ALA A 84 -31.50 27.91 -20.64
C ALA A 84 -32.55 29.04 -20.70
N THR A 85 -32.21 30.14 -21.36
CA THR A 85 -33.18 31.11 -21.85
C THR A 85 -34.01 30.45 -22.97
N ALA A 86 -35.29 30.24 -22.71
CA ALA A 86 -36.26 29.82 -23.71
C ALA A 86 -36.39 30.92 -24.79
N SER A 87 -36.04 30.60 -26.03
CA SER A 87 -36.43 31.37 -27.20
C SER A 87 -37.63 30.70 -27.89
N PRO A 88 -38.53 31.48 -28.51
CA PRO A 88 -39.81 30.99 -29.02
C PRO A 88 -39.61 30.14 -30.28
N SER A 89 -40.41 29.08 -30.37
CA SER A 89 -40.46 28.18 -31.53
C SER A 89 -41.05 28.92 -32.74
N PRO A 90 -40.37 29.00 -33.90
CA PRO A 90 -41.01 29.34 -35.15
C PRO A 90 -41.62 28.08 -35.76
N SER A 91 -42.90 28.15 -36.12
CA SER A 91 -43.50 27.24 -37.09
C SER A 91 -43.41 27.91 -38.46
N PRO A 92 -42.85 27.23 -39.47
CA PRO A 92 -43.47 27.33 -40.78
C PRO A 92 -43.63 25.98 -41.46
N SER A 93 -44.78 25.84 -42.09
CA SER A 93 -45.09 24.86 -43.12
C SER A 93 -44.07 24.87 -44.25
N GLY A 94 -43.74 23.69 -44.76
CA GLY A 94 -42.93 23.51 -45.96
C GLY A 94 -42.49 22.06 -46.10
N THR A 95 -43.08 21.35 -47.04
CA THR A 95 -42.74 19.97 -47.41
C THR A 95 -41.27 19.91 -47.86
N PRO A 96 -40.38 19.12 -47.22
CA PRO A 96 -39.03 18.96 -47.72
C PRO A 96 -39.00 17.93 -48.86
N THR A 97 -38.62 18.38 -50.04
CA THR A 97 -38.09 17.55 -51.12
C THR A 97 -36.84 16.82 -50.62
N PRO A 98 -36.65 15.51 -50.89
CA PRO A 98 -35.46 14.79 -50.43
C PRO A 98 -34.22 15.30 -51.17
N SER A 99 -33.38 16.08 -50.48
CA SER A 99 -31.97 16.25 -50.83
C SER A 99 -31.17 15.07 -50.29
N PRO A 100 -30.13 14.60 -51.01
CA PRO A 100 -29.36 13.45 -50.59
C PRO A 100 -28.65 13.77 -49.28
N THR A 101 -28.98 13.01 -48.23
CA THR A 101 -28.22 12.99 -46.99
C THR A 101 -26.81 12.52 -47.32
N GLU A 102 -25.84 13.43 -47.26
CA GLU A 102 -24.44 13.04 -47.18
C GLU A 102 -24.29 12.21 -45.91
N THR A 103 -24.03 10.92 -46.08
CA THR A 103 -23.48 10.07 -45.02
C THR A 103 -22.26 10.79 -44.46
N PRO A 104 -22.25 11.19 -43.17
CA PRO A 104 -21.07 11.77 -42.55
C PRO A 104 -19.90 10.83 -42.79
N ASP A 105 -18.77 11.35 -43.29
CA ASP A 105 -17.58 10.55 -43.44
C ASP A 105 -17.22 9.93 -42.07
N GLN A 106 -16.75 8.68 -42.08
CA GLN A 106 -16.39 8.00 -40.83
C GLN A 106 -15.35 8.80 -40.05
N ALA A 107 -14.53 9.61 -40.73
CA ALA A 107 -13.56 10.51 -40.13
C ALA A 107 -14.21 11.61 -39.27
N SER A 108 -15.28 12.28 -39.71
CA SER A 108 -15.98 13.29 -38.91
C SER A 108 -16.80 12.68 -37.77
N VAL A 109 -17.25 11.43 -37.92
CA VAL A 109 -17.91 10.69 -36.84
C VAL A 109 -16.87 10.30 -35.78
N LEU A 110 -15.73 9.71 -36.18
CA LEU A 110 -14.62 9.38 -35.28
C LEU A 110 -14.05 10.61 -34.57
N ALA A 111 -13.96 11.76 -35.27
CA ALA A 111 -13.52 13.02 -34.68
C ALA A 111 -14.44 13.52 -33.56
N ARG A 112 -15.75 13.19 -33.57
CA ARG A 112 -16.69 13.52 -32.47
C ARG A 112 -16.48 12.64 -31.24
N TYR A 113 -15.89 11.45 -31.40
CA TYR A 113 -15.54 10.54 -30.31
C TYR A 113 -14.09 10.68 -29.84
N THR A 114 -13.29 11.51 -30.51
CA THR A 114 -11.90 11.76 -30.12
C THR A 114 -11.83 12.98 -29.21
N LEU A 115 -11.14 12.86 -28.07
CA LEU A 115 -10.87 14.00 -27.20
C LEU A 115 -10.23 15.14 -28.04
N PRO A 116 -10.77 16.37 -27.97
CA PRO A 116 -10.13 17.54 -28.56
C PRO A 116 -8.68 17.64 -28.10
N ALA A 117 -7.78 18.21 -28.92
CA ALA A 117 -6.35 18.25 -28.60
C ALA A 117 -6.04 18.87 -27.22
N PHE A 118 -6.83 19.85 -26.77
CA PHE A 118 -6.68 20.48 -25.44
C PHE A 118 -7.13 19.58 -24.27
N ALA A 119 -7.91 18.54 -24.55
CA ALA A 119 -8.44 17.59 -23.57
C ALA A 119 -7.68 16.26 -23.56
N ARG A 120 -6.66 16.12 -24.41
CA ARG A 120 -5.77 14.95 -24.43
C ARG A 120 -4.68 15.10 -23.39
N HIS A 121 -4.34 14.02 -22.71
CA HIS A 121 -3.22 14.02 -21.79
C HIS A 121 -1.89 14.02 -22.56
N SER A 122 -0.94 14.83 -22.10
CA SER A 122 0.37 14.96 -22.74
C SER A 122 1.31 13.85 -22.29
N LEU A 123 1.99 13.18 -23.22
CA LEU A 123 3.07 12.25 -22.86
C LEU A 123 4.36 12.94 -22.43
N ALA A 124 4.47 14.26 -22.60
CA ALA A 124 5.60 15.03 -22.10
C ALA A 124 5.58 15.17 -20.57
N ARG A 125 4.41 15.03 -19.94
CA ARG A 125 4.24 15.09 -18.49
C ARG A 125 3.11 14.18 -18.07
N VAL A 126 3.43 13.16 -17.26
CA VAL A 126 2.46 12.17 -16.79
C VAL A 126 2.45 12.13 -15.26
N GLY A 127 1.26 12.14 -14.66
CA GLY A 127 1.05 11.95 -13.24
C GLY A 127 -0.38 12.23 -12.79
N SER A 128 -0.83 11.46 -11.81
CA SER A 128 -2.19 11.53 -11.27
C SER A 128 -2.32 12.29 -9.94
N ALA A 129 -1.19 12.69 -9.34
CA ALA A 129 -1.21 13.49 -8.13
C ALA A 129 -1.83 14.87 -8.39
N ARG A 130 -2.63 15.36 -7.44
CA ARG A 130 -3.18 16.71 -7.53
C ARG A 130 -2.05 17.75 -7.46
N GLU A 131 -2.31 18.93 -8.00
CA GLU A 131 -1.39 20.06 -7.93
C GLU A 131 -1.02 20.37 -6.47
N GLY A 132 0.29 20.44 -6.18
CA GLY A 132 0.82 20.66 -4.84
C GLY A 132 1.03 19.40 -3.98
N ASP A 133 0.43 18.26 -4.35
CA ASP A 133 0.58 17.00 -3.59
C ASP A 133 1.81 16.18 -4.02
N GLY A 134 2.39 16.50 -5.19
CA GLY A 134 3.54 15.85 -5.79
C GLY A 134 4.85 16.64 -5.70
N LEU A 135 5.90 16.10 -6.32
CA LEU A 135 7.13 16.84 -6.61
C LEU A 135 6.93 17.79 -7.80
N ARG A 136 7.85 18.75 -7.93
CA ARG A 136 7.94 19.63 -9.11
C ARG A 136 8.09 18.80 -10.39
N ALA A 137 7.54 19.29 -11.51
CA ALA A 137 7.51 18.53 -12.76
C ALA A 137 8.92 18.17 -13.27
N ASP A 138 9.88 19.08 -13.13
CA ASP A 138 11.27 18.94 -13.52
C ASP A 138 12.13 18.20 -12.48
N ALA A 139 11.53 17.45 -11.53
CA ALA A 139 12.25 16.83 -10.41
C ALA A 139 13.32 15.79 -10.80
N PHE A 140 13.31 15.28 -12.04
CA PHE A 140 14.37 14.44 -12.59
C PHE A 140 15.53 15.25 -13.20
N GLY A 141 15.33 16.54 -13.52
CA GLY A 141 16.27 17.36 -14.26
C GLY A 141 16.71 16.67 -15.56
N ASP A 142 18.01 16.72 -15.85
CA ASP A 142 18.62 16.09 -17.04
C ASP A 142 19.01 14.61 -16.83
N ALA A 143 18.37 13.89 -15.88
CA ALA A 143 18.66 12.48 -15.66
C ALA A 143 18.29 11.62 -16.88
N ASP A 144 19.17 10.65 -17.19
CA ASP A 144 18.94 9.70 -18.28
C ASP A 144 17.72 8.80 -17.99
N GLY A 145 16.72 8.82 -18.88
CA GLY A 145 15.48 8.06 -18.67
C GLY A 145 15.69 6.57 -18.58
N ARG A 146 16.63 5.99 -19.35
CA ARG A 146 16.90 4.54 -19.35
C ARG A 146 17.53 4.11 -18.03
N PHE A 147 18.37 4.95 -17.44
CA PHE A 147 18.89 4.75 -16.09
C PHE A 147 17.75 4.74 -15.07
N LEU A 148 16.82 5.70 -15.12
CA LEU A 148 15.68 5.77 -14.20
C LEU A 148 14.76 4.54 -14.34
N GLU A 149 14.44 4.12 -15.57
CA GLU A 149 13.69 2.87 -15.81
C GLU A 149 14.41 1.65 -15.25
N ALA A 150 15.74 1.57 -15.41
CA ALA A 150 16.53 0.45 -14.90
C ALA A 150 16.53 0.40 -13.36
N LEU A 151 16.59 1.56 -12.68
CA LEU A 151 16.43 1.63 -11.23
C LEU A 151 15.06 1.12 -10.80
N MET A 152 13.97 1.59 -11.42
CA MET A 152 12.62 1.17 -11.07
C MET A 152 12.41 -0.34 -11.27
N ARG A 153 12.93 -0.91 -12.36
CA ARG A 153 12.85 -2.36 -12.64
C ARG A 153 13.58 -3.21 -11.62
N ARG A 154 14.73 -2.74 -11.11
CA ARG A 154 15.60 -3.51 -10.20
C ARG A 154 15.33 -3.25 -8.72
N LEU A 155 14.41 -2.35 -8.40
CA LEU A 155 14.04 -2.03 -7.03
C LEU A 155 13.12 -3.12 -6.49
N ASP A 156 13.62 -3.89 -5.53
CA ASP A 156 12.91 -4.91 -4.77
C ASP A 156 12.10 -4.30 -3.62
N THR A 157 10.91 -4.88 -3.39
CA THR A 157 9.97 -4.44 -2.36
C THR A 157 9.61 -5.65 -1.48
N PRO A 158 9.30 -5.45 -0.18
CA PRO A 158 9.05 -4.17 0.51
C PRO A 158 10.32 -3.38 0.86
N LEU A 159 10.17 -2.07 1.05
CA LEU A 159 11.22 -1.20 1.58
C LEU A 159 11.20 -1.22 3.12
N PRO A 160 12.36 -1.11 3.80
CA PRO A 160 12.40 -1.14 5.25
C PRO A 160 11.82 0.13 5.90
N SER A 161 11.91 1.29 5.23
CA SER A 161 11.39 2.57 5.76
C SER A 161 10.00 2.90 5.24
N ARG A 162 9.08 3.18 6.18
CA ARG A 162 7.75 3.73 5.90
C ARG A 162 7.83 5.10 5.22
N TRP A 163 8.68 5.97 5.73
CA TRP A 163 8.82 7.33 5.20
C TRP A 163 9.41 7.36 3.79
N LEU A 164 10.35 6.47 3.51
CA LEU A 164 10.88 6.27 2.16
C LEU A 164 9.80 5.75 1.21
N HIS A 165 8.99 4.78 1.64
CA HIS A 165 7.87 4.30 0.84
C HIS A 165 6.90 5.42 0.48
N ILE A 166 6.55 6.28 1.44
CA ILE A 166 5.63 7.41 1.21
C ILE A 166 6.23 8.44 0.27
N GLY A 167 7.51 8.77 0.44
CA GLY A 167 8.24 9.66 -0.46
C GLY A 167 8.30 9.12 -1.88
N LEU A 168 8.59 7.82 -2.01
CA LEU A 168 8.63 7.11 -3.28
C LEU A 168 7.25 7.07 -3.95
N ARG A 169 6.19 6.69 -3.22
CA ARG A 169 4.80 6.71 -3.73
C ARG A 169 4.42 8.09 -4.25
N ARG A 170 4.69 9.15 -3.46
CA ARG A 170 4.39 10.54 -3.85
C ARG A 170 5.13 10.91 -5.14
N MET A 171 6.43 10.61 -5.21
CA MET A 171 7.23 10.88 -6.41
C MET A 171 6.69 10.10 -7.63
N LEU A 172 6.41 8.80 -7.49
CA LEU A 172 5.89 7.96 -8.57
C LEU A 172 4.49 8.36 -9.04
N ALA A 173 3.70 9.05 -8.22
CA ALA A 173 2.38 9.57 -8.61
C ALA A 173 2.41 11.00 -9.18
N SER A 174 3.51 11.74 -8.98
CA SER A 174 3.63 13.16 -9.33
C SER A 174 3.52 13.43 -10.84
N GLY A 175 2.99 14.59 -11.24
CA GLY A 175 3.01 15.05 -12.64
C GLY A 175 4.42 15.44 -13.09
N LEU A 176 5.24 14.45 -13.43
CA LEU A 176 6.66 14.61 -13.76
C LEU A 176 6.84 14.70 -15.28
N ASP A 177 7.76 15.57 -15.70
CA ASP A 177 8.20 15.64 -17.08
C ASP A 177 8.88 14.32 -17.47
N THR A 178 8.55 13.80 -18.66
CA THR A 178 9.13 12.58 -19.19
C THR A 178 10.62 12.81 -19.45
N PRO A 179 11.52 12.01 -18.83
CA PRO A 179 12.95 12.15 -19.05
C PRO A 179 13.35 11.93 -20.51
N GLY A 180 14.53 12.42 -20.89
CA GLY A 180 15.10 12.16 -22.21
C GLY A 180 15.32 10.67 -22.48
N ASP A 181 15.38 10.31 -23.77
CA ASP A 181 15.73 8.96 -24.25
C ASP A 181 14.76 7.82 -23.92
N VAL A 182 13.54 8.14 -23.45
CA VAL A 182 12.46 7.17 -23.17
C VAL A 182 11.11 7.65 -23.71
N ASN A 183 10.18 6.71 -23.93
CA ASN A 183 8.80 7.01 -24.28
C ASN A 183 7.97 7.32 -23.02
N GLY A 184 7.14 8.37 -23.05
CA GLY A 184 6.36 8.79 -21.87
C GLY A 184 5.38 7.73 -21.35
N ALA A 185 4.74 6.97 -22.25
CA ALA A 185 3.84 5.87 -21.86
C ALA A 185 4.62 4.68 -21.26
N ASP A 186 5.79 4.35 -21.81
CA ASP A 186 6.66 3.30 -21.24
C ASP A 186 7.26 3.69 -19.89
N PHE A 187 7.57 4.97 -19.70
CA PHE A 187 8.05 5.51 -18.43
C PHE A 187 6.93 5.53 -17.38
N ALA A 188 5.70 5.91 -17.77
CA ALA A 188 4.52 5.79 -16.93
C ALA A 188 4.27 4.32 -16.53
N ALA A 189 4.48 3.38 -17.45
CA ALA A 189 4.38 1.95 -17.17
C ALA A 189 5.39 1.47 -16.11
N GLU A 190 6.65 1.93 -16.14
CA GLU A 190 7.62 1.57 -15.09
C GLU A 190 7.22 2.09 -13.71
N ARG A 191 6.76 3.34 -13.67
CA ARG A 191 6.29 3.96 -12.43
C ARG A 191 5.08 3.22 -11.86
N ALA A 192 4.11 2.91 -12.71
CA ALA A 192 2.92 2.15 -12.32
C ALA A 192 3.27 0.71 -11.89
N TRP A 193 4.20 0.05 -12.58
CA TRP A 193 4.64 -1.29 -12.21
C TRP A 193 5.33 -1.31 -10.84
N LEU A 194 6.16 -0.31 -10.55
CA LEU A 194 6.75 -0.17 -9.22
C LEU A 194 5.68 0.10 -8.15
N LEU A 195 4.69 0.97 -8.40
CA LEU A 195 3.56 1.19 -7.50
C LEU A 195 2.79 -0.11 -7.20
N ILE A 196 2.50 -0.94 -8.21
CA ILE A 196 1.84 -2.24 -8.02
C ILE A 196 2.65 -3.14 -7.07
N ARG A 197 3.97 -3.24 -7.28
CA ARG A 197 4.88 -4.02 -6.42
C ARG A 197 5.10 -3.41 -5.04
N MET A 198 4.87 -2.10 -4.88
CA MET A 198 4.80 -1.46 -3.56
C MET A 198 3.49 -1.78 -2.82
N GLY A 199 2.49 -2.33 -3.50
CA GLY A 199 1.16 -2.57 -2.92
C GLY A 199 0.22 -1.38 -3.07
N GLU A 200 0.44 -0.53 -4.07
CA GLU A 200 -0.29 0.71 -4.37
C GLU A 200 -1.10 0.62 -5.69
N PRO A 201 -1.97 -0.40 -5.88
CA PRO A 201 -2.61 -0.64 -7.17
C PRO A 201 -3.61 0.45 -7.55
N VAL A 202 -4.23 1.12 -6.57
CA VAL A 202 -5.16 2.24 -6.82
C VAL A 202 -4.40 3.45 -7.40
N VAL A 203 -3.21 3.75 -6.86
CA VAL A 203 -2.36 4.83 -7.37
C VAL A 203 -1.81 4.45 -8.75
N ALA A 204 -1.35 3.22 -8.93
CA ALA A 204 -0.88 2.73 -10.23
C ALA A 204 -1.98 2.85 -11.30
N ARG A 205 -3.21 2.44 -10.99
CA ARG A 205 -4.36 2.61 -11.88
C ARG A 205 -4.58 4.07 -12.24
N SER A 206 -4.55 4.97 -11.26
CA SER A 206 -4.74 6.41 -11.53
C SER A 206 -3.67 6.98 -12.45
N LEU A 207 -2.42 6.53 -12.30
CA LEU A 207 -1.31 6.95 -13.17
C LEU A 207 -1.46 6.42 -14.59
N ILE A 208 -1.94 5.19 -14.75
CA ILE A 208 -2.20 4.58 -16.06
C ILE A 208 -3.34 5.32 -16.77
N GLN A 209 -4.39 5.71 -16.03
CA GLN A 209 -5.53 6.46 -16.55
C GLN A 209 -5.20 7.91 -16.93
N ASP A 210 -4.05 8.42 -16.51
CA ASP A 210 -3.51 9.72 -16.96
C ASP A 210 -2.87 9.63 -18.36
N VAL A 211 -2.74 8.42 -18.93
CA VAL A 211 -2.35 8.23 -20.31
C VAL A 211 -3.59 7.90 -21.14
N ASP A 212 -3.80 8.61 -22.25
CA ASP A 212 -4.90 8.28 -23.17
C ASP A 212 -4.68 6.88 -23.77
N THR A 213 -5.72 6.04 -23.84
CA THR A 213 -5.63 4.67 -24.39
C THR A 213 -5.10 4.62 -25.82
N GLY A 214 -5.32 5.67 -26.60
CA GLY A 214 -4.74 5.84 -27.93
C GLY A 214 -3.20 5.81 -27.95
N ASN A 215 -2.56 6.20 -26.86
CA ASN A 215 -1.10 6.28 -26.68
C ASN A 215 -0.50 5.05 -25.97
N TYR A 216 -1.30 4.04 -25.63
CA TYR A 216 -0.79 2.87 -24.93
C TYR A 216 0.20 2.10 -25.79
N THR A 217 1.36 1.79 -25.19
CA THR A 217 2.36 0.87 -25.73
C THR A 217 2.05 -0.56 -25.25
N PRO A 218 2.68 -1.60 -25.85
CA PRO A 218 2.53 -2.98 -25.36
C PRO A 218 2.93 -3.13 -23.88
N LYS A 219 3.94 -2.39 -23.42
CA LYS A 219 4.37 -2.39 -22.02
C LYS A 219 3.31 -1.77 -21.12
N LEU A 220 2.78 -0.60 -21.47
CA LEU A 220 1.72 0.05 -20.69
C LEU A 220 0.44 -0.80 -20.66
N LEU A 221 0.09 -1.46 -21.78
CA LEU A 221 -1.04 -2.38 -21.85
C LEU A 221 -0.91 -3.54 -20.82
N GLN A 222 0.27 -4.16 -20.73
CA GLN A 222 0.51 -5.22 -19.75
C GLN A 222 0.38 -4.71 -18.32
N VAL A 223 0.94 -3.54 -18.02
CA VAL A 223 0.86 -2.94 -16.67
C VAL A 223 -0.58 -2.50 -16.35
N ALA A 224 -1.35 -2.02 -17.33
CA ALA A 224 -2.76 -1.67 -17.18
C ALA A 224 -3.61 -2.88 -16.78
N MET A 225 -3.38 -4.03 -17.41
CA MET A 225 -4.02 -5.29 -17.02
C MET A 225 -3.69 -5.65 -15.57
N GLN A 226 -2.41 -5.56 -15.18
CA GLN A 226 -1.99 -5.86 -13.80
C GLN A 226 -2.62 -4.90 -12.78
N ALA A 227 -2.71 -3.60 -13.09
CA ALA A 227 -3.34 -2.63 -12.20
C ALA A 227 -4.84 -2.92 -12.00
N ALA A 228 -5.58 -3.19 -13.09
CA ALA A 228 -7.00 -3.51 -13.04
C ALA A 228 -7.27 -4.74 -12.16
N LEU A 229 -6.51 -5.81 -12.39
CA LEU A 229 -6.60 -7.05 -11.62
C LEU A 229 -6.16 -6.87 -10.15
N ALA A 230 -5.10 -6.11 -9.89
CA ALA A 230 -4.65 -5.81 -8.53
C ALA A 230 -5.66 -4.96 -7.74
N THR A 231 -6.47 -4.15 -8.42
CA THR A 231 -7.61 -3.44 -7.79
C THR A 231 -8.88 -4.27 -7.69
N GLY A 232 -8.90 -5.50 -8.20
CA GLY A 232 -10.12 -6.34 -8.24
C GLY A 232 -11.19 -5.79 -9.19
N ASP A 233 -10.80 -5.09 -10.26
CA ASP A 233 -11.71 -4.44 -11.21
C ASP A 233 -11.53 -5.03 -12.63
N PRO A 234 -12.19 -6.15 -12.97
CA PRO A 234 -12.17 -6.70 -14.32
C PRO A 234 -12.82 -5.78 -15.37
N ALA A 235 -13.71 -4.85 -14.98
CA ALA A 235 -14.29 -3.89 -15.92
C ALA A 235 -13.24 -2.88 -16.42
N GLY A 236 -12.19 -2.64 -15.62
CA GLY A 236 -11.02 -1.85 -16.02
C GLY A 236 -10.28 -2.39 -17.26
N LEU A 237 -10.51 -3.64 -17.66
CA LEU A 237 -9.93 -4.24 -18.88
C LEU A 237 -10.69 -3.84 -20.15
N CYS A 238 -11.95 -3.44 -20.06
CA CYS A 238 -12.80 -3.20 -21.22
C CYS A 238 -12.37 -2.05 -22.15
N PRO A 239 -11.85 -0.91 -21.66
CA PRO A 239 -11.33 0.12 -22.56
C PRO A 239 -10.02 -0.28 -23.27
N LEU A 240 -9.44 -1.44 -22.95
CA LEU A 240 -8.17 -1.90 -23.53
C LEU A 240 -8.36 -2.76 -24.79
N GLY A 241 -9.59 -3.09 -25.17
CA GLY A 241 -9.90 -3.96 -26.32
C GLY A 241 -9.28 -3.47 -27.63
N ASP A 242 -9.51 -2.20 -27.98
CA ASP A 242 -8.96 -1.60 -29.21
C ASP A 242 -7.42 -1.55 -29.21
N VAL A 243 -6.82 -1.39 -28.03
CA VAL A 243 -5.35 -1.36 -27.88
C VAL A 243 -4.78 -2.76 -28.09
N MET A 244 -5.44 -3.79 -27.56
CA MET A 244 -5.05 -5.18 -27.75
C MET A 244 -5.14 -5.60 -29.22
N ASP A 245 -6.23 -5.27 -29.91
CA ASP A 245 -6.41 -5.60 -31.33
C ASP A 245 -5.34 -4.93 -32.20
N ARG A 246 -4.89 -3.72 -31.84
CA ARG A 246 -3.78 -3.02 -32.52
C ARG A 246 -2.46 -3.79 -32.48
N TYR A 247 -2.18 -4.50 -31.38
CA TYR A 247 -0.91 -5.17 -31.15
C TYR A 247 -0.93 -6.68 -31.37
N ASP A 248 -2.09 -7.25 -31.72
CA ASP A 248 -2.28 -8.70 -31.86
C ASP A 248 -1.77 -9.47 -30.62
N ASP A 249 -2.09 -8.97 -29.42
CA ASP A 249 -1.65 -9.55 -28.15
C ASP A 249 -2.49 -10.80 -27.81
N HIS A 250 -1.85 -11.97 -27.84
CA HIS A 250 -2.45 -13.27 -27.57
C HIS A 250 -2.31 -13.74 -26.12
N THR A 251 -2.05 -12.85 -25.15
CA THR A 251 -2.00 -13.21 -23.73
C THR A 251 -3.26 -13.98 -23.32
N ALA A 252 -3.09 -15.12 -22.65
CA ALA A 252 -4.18 -16.09 -22.40
C ALA A 252 -5.41 -15.52 -21.67
N GLY A 253 -5.25 -14.42 -20.92
CA GLY A 253 -6.36 -13.74 -20.23
C GLY A 253 -7.25 -12.91 -21.15
N TRP A 254 -6.75 -12.45 -22.30
CA TRP A 254 -7.47 -11.52 -23.17
C TRP A 254 -8.75 -12.09 -23.81
N PRO A 255 -8.78 -13.34 -24.31
CA PRO A 255 -10.03 -13.95 -24.75
C PRO A 255 -11.11 -13.95 -23.67
N LEU A 256 -10.74 -14.20 -22.40
CA LEU A 256 -11.67 -14.14 -21.28
C LEU A 256 -12.07 -12.69 -20.94
N ALA A 257 -11.16 -11.73 -21.06
CA ALA A 257 -11.47 -10.32 -20.86
C ALA A 257 -12.54 -9.83 -21.85
N ARG A 258 -12.45 -10.20 -23.14
CA ARG A 258 -13.49 -9.89 -24.14
C ARG A 258 -14.86 -10.44 -23.74
N VAL A 259 -14.88 -11.68 -23.26
CA VAL A 259 -16.10 -12.36 -22.78
C VAL A 259 -16.70 -11.62 -21.58
N MET A 260 -15.87 -11.24 -20.59
CA MET A 260 -16.31 -10.46 -19.43
C MET A 260 -16.82 -9.07 -19.82
N CYS A 261 -16.14 -8.39 -20.73
CA CYS A 261 -16.51 -7.04 -21.16
C CYS A 261 -17.81 -7.01 -21.97
N ALA A 262 -18.05 -8.01 -22.83
CA ALA A 262 -19.33 -8.14 -23.50
C ALA A 262 -20.47 -8.35 -22.49
N ALA A 263 -20.26 -9.17 -21.45
CA ALA A 263 -21.26 -9.40 -20.41
C ALA A 263 -21.53 -8.16 -19.54
N LEU A 264 -20.47 -7.45 -19.11
CA LEU A 264 -20.57 -6.21 -18.33
C LEU A 264 -21.21 -5.08 -19.15
N GLY A 265 -21.01 -5.06 -20.46
CA GLY A 265 -21.65 -4.13 -21.39
C GLY A 265 -23.12 -4.47 -21.72
N GLY A 266 -23.67 -5.56 -21.18
CA GLY A 266 -25.05 -5.98 -21.43
C GLY A 266 -25.25 -6.74 -22.75
N HIS A 267 -24.18 -7.15 -23.42
CA HIS A 267 -24.22 -7.91 -24.68
C HIS A 267 -24.16 -9.42 -24.43
N ALA A 268 -25.17 -9.96 -23.75
CA ALA A 268 -25.18 -11.35 -23.28
C ALA A 268 -24.98 -12.40 -24.42
N GLU A 269 -25.61 -12.20 -25.58
CA GLU A 269 -25.46 -13.11 -26.73
C GLU A 269 -24.04 -13.10 -27.30
N GLN A 270 -23.40 -11.93 -27.34
CA GLN A 270 -22.00 -11.80 -27.78
C GLN A 270 -21.05 -12.46 -26.78
N ALA A 271 -21.30 -12.28 -25.49
CA ALA A 271 -20.54 -12.94 -24.43
C ALA A 271 -20.61 -14.47 -24.55
N ASP A 272 -21.78 -15.02 -24.86
CA ASP A 272 -21.96 -16.47 -25.07
C ASP A 272 -21.21 -17.00 -26.27
N ALA A 273 -21.34 -16.33 -27.42
CA ALA A 273 -20.65 -16.72 -28.63
C ALA A 273 -19.13 -16.69 -28.43
N ALA A 274 -18.62 -15.67 -27.72
CA ALA A 274 -17.22 -15.55 -27.37
C ALA A 274 -16.79 -16.65 -26.38
N LEU A 275 -17.57 -16.95 -25.34
CA LEU A 275 -17.29 -18.00 -24.36
C LEU A 275 -17.29 -19.38 -25.01
N ALA A 276 -18.26 -19.66 -25.89
CA ALA A 276 -18.31 -20.90 -26.67
C ALA A 276 -17.07 -21.06 -27.54
N THR A 277 -16.54 -19.96 -28.09
CA THR A 277 -15.29 -19.95 -28.86
C THR A 277 -14.09 -20.25 -27.97
N VAL A 278 -13.97 -19.61 -26.81
CA VAL A 278 -12.92 -19.89 -25.81
C VAL A 278 -12.90 -21.37 -25.43
N ARG A 279 -14.07 -21.96 -25.15
CA ARG A 279 -14.20 -23.38 -24.79
C ARG A 279 -13.84 -24.30 -25.97
N ARG A 280 -14.37 -24.03 -27.16
CA ARG A 280 -14.12 -24.84 -28.38
C ARG A 280 -12.64 -24.83 -28.77
N GLN A 281 -11.98 -23.69 -28.69
CA GLN A 281 -10.56 -23.53 -29.04
C GLN A 281 -9.61 -23.81 -27.87
N ARG A 282 -10.14 -24.09 -26.66
CA ARG A 282 -9.37 -24.32 -25.43
C ARG A 282 -8.39 -23.19 -25.10
N LEU A 283 -8.82 -21.94 -25.32
CA LEU A 283 -7.97 -20.76 -25.09
C LEU A 283 -7.73 -20.49 -23.60
N ALA A 284 -8.63 -20.94 -22.72
CA ALA A 284 -8.48 -20.93 -21.28
C ALA A 284 -9.23 -22.12 -20.66
N THR A 285 -8.72 -22.64 -19.55
CA THR A 285 -9.27 -23.82 -18.86
C THR A 285 -9.15 -23.69 -17.34
N GLY A 286 -9.79 -24.62 -16.62
CA GLY A 286 -9.66 -24.74 -15.17
C GLY A 286 -10.19 -23.52 -14.41
N ILE A 287 -9.54 -23.19 -13.29
CA ILE A 287 -9.99 -22.13 -12.38
C ILE A 287 -10.04 -20.76 -13.05
N ASP A 288 -9.12 -20.45 -13.97
CA ASP A 288 -9.05 -19.14 -14.61
C ASP A 288 -10.28 -18.90 -15.51
N LEU A 289 -10.79 -19.96 -16.16
CA LEU A 289 -12.06 -19.95 -16.89
C LEU A 289 -13.26 -19.84 -15.92
N HIS A 290 -13.30 -20.65 -14.86
CA HIS A 290 -14.43 -20.63 -13.90
C HIS A 290 -14.57 -19.27 -13.19
N LEU A 291 -13.45 -18.61 -12.85
CA LEU A 291 -13.47 -17.26 -12.29
C LEU A 291 -14.03 -16.24 -13.30
N ALA A 292 -13.68 -16.34 -14.58
CA ALA A 292 -14.27 -15.47 -15.60
C ALA A 292 -15.77 -15.74 -15.77
N GLU A 293 -16.19 -17.01 -15.77
CA GLU A 293 -17.60 -17.40 -15.82
C GLU A 293 -18.38 -16.88 -14.59
N LYS A 294 -17.74 -16.80 -13.42
CA LYS A 294 -18.31 -16.18 -12.22
C LYS A 294 -18.56 -14.69 -12.40
N VAL A 295 -17.62 -13.95 -13.00
CA VAL A 295 -17.81 -12.54 -13.36
C VAL A 295 -18.97 -12.39 -14.34
N LEU A 296 -19.06 -13.28 -15.34
CA LEU A 296 -20.17 -13.31 -16.28
C LEU A 296 -21.51 -13.53 -15.58
N GLY A 297 -21.58 -14.47 -14.64
CA GLY A 297 -22.79 -14.75 -13.86
C GLY A 297 -23.19 -13.62 -12.91
N ALA A 298 -22.21 -12.83 -12.42
CA ALA A 298 -22.48 -11.62 -11.66
C ALA A 298 -23.00 -10.48 -12.55
N ALA A 299 -22.48 -10.36 -13.78
CA ALA A 299 -22.87 -9.30 -14.73
C ALA A 299 -24.20 -9.58 -15.45
N SER A 300 -24.46 -10.84 -15.77
CA SER A 300 -25.66 -11.33 -16.45
C SER A 300 -26.34 -12.32 -15.51
N ARG A 301 -27.63 -12.13 -15.15
CA ARG A 301 -28.43 -12.91 -14.15
C ARG A 301 -28.48 -14.44 -14.39
N ARG A 302 -27.34 -15.10 -14.43
CA ARG A 302 -27.13 -16.50 -14.78
C ARG A 302 -26.77 -17.30 -13.52
N GLY A 303 -26.85 -18.62 -13.66
CA GLY A 303 -26.60 -19.57 -12.57
C GLY A 303 -25.25 -19.36 -11.88
N ALA A 304 -25.23 -19.70 -10.59
CA ALA A 304 -24.04 -19.59 -9.76
C ALA A 304 -22.96 -20.58 -10.21
N VAL A 305 -21.77 -20.08 -10.56
CA VAL A 305 -20.56 -20.88 -10.73
C VAL A 305 -19.92 -21.09 -9.35
N THR A 306 -19.63 -22.34 -8.98
CA THR A 306 -18.85 -22.65 -7.76
C THR A 306 -17.37 -22.66 -8.12
N ILE A 307 -16.55 -21.98 -7.33
CA ILE A 307 -15.10 -21.93 -7.53
C ILE A 307 -14.43 -22.96 -6.63
N GLU A 308 -13.70 -23.89 -7.26
CA GLU A 308 -12.91 -24.91 -6.59
C GLU A 308 -11.42 -24.56 -6.66
N TRP A 309 -10.80 -24.37 -5.50
CA TRP A 309 -9.35 -24.09 -5.39
C TRP A 309 -8.49 -25.36 -5.30
N THR A 310 -9.11 -26.53 -5.39
CA THR A 310 -8.41 -27.83 -5.34
C THR A 310 -7.44 -27.97 -6.52
N GLY A 311 -6.19 -28.32 -6.23
CA GLY A 311 -5.12 -28.42 -7.23
C GLY A 311 -4.57 -27.09 -7.72
N VAL A 312 -4.91 -25.98 -7.08
CA VAL A 312 -4.31 -24.66 -7.35
C VAL A 312 -3.13 -24.46 -6.40
N ASP A 313 -1.94 -24.32 -6.99
CA ASP A 313 -0.69 -24.20 -6.22
C ASP A 313 -0.14 -22.77 -6.17
N GLN A 314 -0.72 -21.85 -6.95
CA GLN A 314 -0.25 -20.46 -7.01
C GLN A 314 -1.39 -19.47 -7.22
N LEU A 315 -1.38 -18.40 -6.44
CA LEU A 315 -2.20 -17.22 -6.70
C LEU A 315 -1.56 -16.34 -7.78
N THR A 316 -2.32 -16.01 -8.83
CA THR A 316 -1.92 -15.08 -9.88
C THR A 316 -2.70 -13.77 -9.74
N ALA A 317 -2.25 -12.68 -10.39
CA ALA A 317 -3.02 -11.44 -10.43
C ALA A 317 -4.43 -11.65 -11.02
N TRP A 318 -4.55 -12.51 -12.04
CA TRP A 318 -5.84 -12.90 -12.61
C TRP A 318 -6.76 -13.54 -11.57
N ARG A 319 -6.27 -14.57 -10.88
CA ARG A 319 -7.03 -15.28 -9.84
C ARG A 319 -7.43 -14.37 -8.69
N TYR A 320 -6.50 -13.56 -8.22
CA TYR A 320 -6.74 -12.56 -7.19
C TYR A 320 -7.82 -11.56 -7.63
N GLY A 321 -7.63 -10.93 -8.78
CA GLY A 321 -8.51 -9.86 -9.25
C GLY A 321 -9.94 -10.30 -9.49
N LEU A 322 -10.13 -11.46 -10.14
CA LEU A 322 -11.47 -11.98 -10.39
C LEU A 322 -12.16 -12.50 -9.12
N ALA A 323 -11.40 -13.10 -8.20
CA ALA A 323 -11.94 -13.53 -6.91
C ALA A 323 -12.37 -12.32 -6.06
N MET A 324 -11.52 -11.29 -5.97
CA MET A 324 -11.87 -10.04 -5.30
C MET A 324 -13.12 -9.41 -5.92
N ALA A 325 -13.20 -9.32 -7.25
CA ALA A 325 -14.33 -8.72 -7.95
C ALA A 325 -15.68 -9.41 -7.72
N THR A 326 -15.65 -10.70 -7.36
CA THR A 326 -16.85 -11.53 -7.22
C THR A 326 -17.10 -11.98 -5.78
N GLY A 327 -16.32 -11.49 -4.82
CA GLY A 327 -16.41 -11.88 -3.41
C GLY A 327 -16.09 -13.36 -3.16
N VAL A 328 -15.33 -14.01 -4.05
CA VAL A 328 -14.89 -15.39 -3.86
C VAL A 328 -13.75 -15.40 -2.87
N GLU A 329 -13.91 -16.15 -1.77
CA GLU A 329 -12.88 -16.32 -0.77
C GLU A 329 -11.66 -17.06 -1.35
N ILE A 330 -10.48 -16.51 -1.09
CA ILE A 330 -9.19 -17.08 -1.51
C ILE A 330 -8.57 -17.78 -0.29
N PRO A 331 -8.24 -19.08 -0.37
CA PRO A 331 -7.60 -19.80 0.72
C PRO A 331 -6.29 -19.16 1.18
N ASP A 332 -6.07 -19.11 2.50
CA ASP A 332 -4.88 -18.46 3.10
C ASP A 332 -3.54 -19.00 2.58
N LYS A 333 -3.48 -20.32 2.31
CA LYS A 333 -2.28 -20.96 1.73
C LYS A 333 -1.85 -20.34 0.39
N LEU A 334 -2.78 -19.79 -0.38
CA LEU A 334 -2.50 -19.18 -1.68
C LEU A 334 -1.92 -17.77 -1.53
N TYR A 335 -2.22 -17.07 -0.44
CA TYR A 335 -1.54 -15.80 -0.14
C TYR A 335 -0.07 -16.01 0.22
N ALA A 336 0.32 -17.19 0.70
CA ALA A 336 1.71 -17.52 0.96
C ALA A 336 2.54 -17.77 -0.32
N THR A 337 1.90 -17.93 -1.48
CA THR A 337 2.58 -18.18 -2.77
C THR A 337 2.90 -16.90 -3.54
N VAL A 338 2.49 -15.75 -3.02
CA VAL A 338 2.68 -14.44 -3.64
C VAL A 338 3.49 -13.55 -2.74
N ALA A 339 4.09 -12.54 -3.35
CA ALA A 339 4.93 -11.63 -2.61
C ALA A 339 4.13 -10.74 -1.64
N PRO A 340 4.78 -10.17 -0.61
CA PRO A 340 4.10 -9.51 0.49
C PRO A 340 3.24 -8.30 0.09
N TRP A 341 3.48 -7.67 -1.06
CA TRP A 341 2.76 -6.49 -1.53
C TRP A 341 1.29 -6.73 -1.85
N VAL A 342 0.87 -7.98 -2.08
CA VAL A 342 -0.56 -8.35 -2.21
C VAL A 342 -1.34 -8.01 -0.93
N THR A 343 -0.67 -7.91 0.22
CA THR A 343 -1.27 -7.38 1.45
C THR A 343 -1.80 -5.95 1.28
N GLY A 344 -1.05 -5.10 0.56
CA GLY A 344 -1.48 -3.73 0.25
C GLY A 344 -2.69 -3.69 -0.70
N TRP A 345 -2.82 -4.68 -1.58
CA TRP A 345 -3.99 -4.82 -2.45
C TRP A 345 -5.23 -5.19 -1.64
N ARG A 346 -5.11 -6.20 -0.75
CA ARG A 346 -6.18 -6.61 0.17
C ARG A 346 -6.63 -5.44 1.06
N ALA A 347 -5.69 -4.69 1.61
CA ALA A 347 -5.99 -3.53 2.45
C ALA A 347 -6.85 -2.47 1.74
N GLN A 348 -6.71 -2.34 0.42
CA GLN A 348 -7.43 -1.37 -0.41
C GLN A 348 -8.64 -1.96 -1.15
N SER A 349 -8.92 -3.25 -0.98
CA SER A 349 -10.02 -3.92 -1.70
C SER A 349 -11.38 -3.55 -1.10
N PRO A 350 -12.27 -2.88 -1.84
CA PRO A 350 -13.59 -2.52 -1.33
C PRO A 350 -14.53 -3.73 -1.18
N MET A 351 -14.19 -4.87 -1.80
CA MET A 351 -14.99 -6.10 -1.77
C MET A 351 -14.78 -6.93 -0.50
N LEU A 352 -13.71 -6.63 0.26
CA LEU A 352 -13.48 -7.24 1.56
C LEU A 352 -14.18 -6.42 2.65
N SER A 353 -14.80 -7.11 3.61
CA SER A 353 -15.37 -6.48 4.80
C SER A 353 -14.30 -5.73 5.60
N ALA A 354 -14.74 -4.82 6.47
CA ALA A 354 -13.81 -4.07 7.32
C ALA A 354 -12.97 -5.01 8.21
N THR A 355 -13.59 -6.06 8.77
CA THR A 355 -12.92 -7.08 9.59
C THR A 355 -11.88 -7.86 8.79
N GLU A 356 -12.18 -8.30 7.57
CA GLU A 356 -11.20 -9.01 6.70
C GLU A 356 -10.02 -8.11 6.30
N ARG A 357 -10.25 -6.80 6.21
CA ARG A 357 -9.19 -5.81 5.93
C ARG A 357 -8.36 -5.42 7.13
N ALA A 358 -8.79 -5.71 8.36
CA ALA A 358 -8.16 -5.21 9.59
C ALA A 358 -6.65 -5.51 9.66
N VAL A 359 -6.25 -6.78 9.52
CA VAL A 359 -4.83 -7.19 9.57
C VAL A 359 -4.05 -6.70 8.33
N PRO A 360 -4.54 -6.90 7.08
CA PRO A 360 -3.87 -6.34 5.91
C PRO A 360 -3.66 -4.83 5.99
N ALA A 361 -4.64 -4.07 6.50
CA ALA A 361 -4.57 -2.62 6.63
C ALA A 361 -3.51 -2.16 7.64
N GLN A 362 -3.35 -2.86 8.76
CA GLN A 362 -2.28 -2.59 9.73
C GLN A 362 -0.90 -2.77 9.09
N ARG A 363 -0.68 -3.91 8.41
CA ARG A 363 0.58 -4.20 7.70
C ARG A 363 0.83 -3.23 6.54
N ALA A 364 -0.22 -2.83 5.82
CA ALA A 364 -0.14 -1.83 4.77
C ALA A 364 0.22 -0.45 5.34
N ALA A 365 -0.35 -0.05 6.48
CA ALA A 365 -0.02 1.20 7.17
C ALA A 365 1.42 1.22 7.69
N ALA A 366 1.88 0.09 8.24
CA ALA A 366 3.26 -0.12 8.69
C ALA A 366 4.27 0.11 7.55
N ARG A 367 3.92 -0.30 6.32
CA ARG A 367 4.76 -0.11 5.12
C ARG A 367 4.63 1.27 4.49
N GLY A 368 3.59 2.03 4.82
CA GLY A 368 3.35 3.37 4.27
C GLY A 368 2.29 3.45 3.17
N VAL A 369 1.57 2.35 2.90
CA VAL A 369 0.47 2.31 1.92
C VAL A 369 -0.79 3.01 2.45
N LEU A 370 -1.10 2.81 3.74
CA LEU A 370 -2.20 3.49 4.41
C LEU A 370 -1.70 4.56 5.38
N SER A 371 -2.48 5.64 5.49
CA SER A 371 -2.24 6.71 6.46
C SER A 371 -2.78 6.33 7.84
N ASN A 372 -2.33 7.03 8.88
CA ASN A 372 -2.91 6.92 10.23
C ASN A 372 -4.43 7.15 10.21
N VAL A 373 -4.89 8.15 9.45
CA VAL A 373 -6.33 8.47 9.36
C VAL A 373 -7.11 7.33 8.71
N ALA A 374 -6.64 6.81 7.56
CA ALA A 374 -7.34 5.71 6.88
C ALA A 374 -7.44 4.45 7.75
N LEU A 375 -6.40 4.18 8.56
CA LEU A 375 -6.41 3.05 9.49
C LEU A 375 -7.37 3.29 10.65
N VAL A 376 -7.39 4.49 11.24
CA VAL A 376 -8.34 4.84 12.31
C VAL A 376 -9.78 4.80 11.81
N ASP A 377 -10.05 5.28 10.60
CA ASP A 377 -11.38 5.25 9.99
C ASP A 377 -11.85 3.80 9.80
N LEU A 378 -10.99 2.92 9.27
CA LEU A 378 -11.32 1.49 9.14
C LEU A 378 -11.68 0.83 10.48
N PHE A 379 -10.89 1.08 11.53
CA PHE A 379 -11.20 0.54 12.85
C PHE A 379 -12.41 1.24 13.51
N GLY A 380 -12.69 2.49 13.15
CA GLY A 380 -13.94 3.17 13.49
C GLY A 380 -15.15 2.48 12.89
N ASP A 381 -15.08 2.08 11.61
CA ASP A 381 -16.12 1.30 10.94
C ASP A 381 -16.34 -0.06 11.61
N ILE A 382 -15.25 -0.75 11.99
CA ILE A 382 -15.32 -2.02 12.72
C ILE A 382 -16.00 -1.83 14.09
N ALA A 383 -15.64 -0.78 14.82
CA ALA A 383 -16.26 -0.46 16.12
C ALA A 383 -17.76 -0.15 16.00
N ALA A 384 -18.21 0.41 14.87
CA ALA A 384 -19.61 0.72 14.61
C ALA A 384 -20.40 -0.49 14.06
N GLY A 385 -19.72 -1.56 13.66
CA GLY A 385 -20.32 -2.77 13.10
C GLY A 385 -20.98 -3.66 14.15
N GLU A 386 -21.75 -4.64 13.67
CA GLU A 386 -22.49 -5.58 14.52
C GLU A 386 -21.62 -6.75 15.03
N ASP A 387 -20.46 -7.01 14.40
CA ASP A 387 -19.54 -8.09 14.76
C ASP A 387 -18.61 -7.71 15.93
N SER A 388 -19.19 -7.53 17.11
CA SER A 388 -18.47 -7.12 18.32
C SER A 388 -17.57 -8.22 18.92
N GLY A 389 -17.65 -9.46 18.42
CA GLY A 389 -16.92 -10.61 18.97
C GLY A 389 -15.55 -10.86 18.31
N SER A 390 -15.25 -10.19 17.20
CA SER A 390 -13.99 -10.41 16.47
C SER A 390 -12.77 -9.83 17.18
N ALA A 391 -11.59 -10.39 16.92
CA ALA A 391 -10.31 -9.82 17.38
C ALA A 391 -10.10 -8.38 16.87
N ALA A 392 -10.63 -8.06 15.68
CA ALA A 392 -10.58 -6.71 15.14
C ALA A 392 -11.49 -5.74 15.91
N ALA A 393 -12.65 -6.18 16.40
CA ALA A 393 -13.53 -5.38 17.24
C ALA A 393 -12.93 -5.10 18.63
N ALA A 394 -12.26 -6.07 19.25
CA ALA A 394 -11.53 -5.86 20.51
C ALA A 394 -10.47 -4.76 20.36
N VAL A 395 -9.67 -4.86 19.30
CA VAL A 395 -8.70 -3.84 18.90
C VAL A 395 -9.34 -2.47 18.68
N ALA A 396 -10.48 -2.42 18.01
CA ALA A 396 -11.19 -1.18 17.74
C ALA A 396 -11.69 -0.52 19.04
N SER A 397 -12.12 -1.34 20.01
CA SER A 397 -12.49 -0.89 21.35
C SER A 397 -11.30 -0.29 22.10
N ASP A 398 -10.16 -0.99 22.13
CA ASP A 398 -8.94 -0.47 22.78
C ASP A 398 -8.45 0.82 22.13
N LEU A 399 -8.52 0.88 20.79
CA LEU A 399 -8.21 2.10 20.05
C LEU A 399 -9.13 3.25 20.47
N ARG A 400 -10.44 3.00 20.58
CA ARG A 400 -11.39 4.01 21.03
C ARG A 400 -11.02 4.53 22.43
N SER A 401 -10.74 3.64 23.39
CA SER A 401 -10.28 4.00 24.75
C SER A 401 -9.04 4.91 24.70
N ALA A 402 -8.03 4.53 23.91
CA ALA A 402 -6.82 5.34 23.73
C ALA A 402 -7.10 6.77 23.18
N TYR A 403 -8.20 6.98 22.46
CA TYR A 403 -8.59 8.32 21.95
C TYR A 403 -9.48 9.10 22.91
N VAL A 404 -10.40 8.45 23.63
CA VAL A 404 -11.50 9.13 24.34
C VAL A 404 -11.28 9.27 25.84
N ASP A 405 -10.51 8.38 26.45
CA ASP A 405 -10.29 8.38 27.91
C ASP A 405 -9.66 9.70 28.34
N GLN A 406 -10.20 10.30 29.40
CA GLN A 406 -9.75 11.59 29.93
C GLN A 406 -8.61 11.43 30.93
N ASP A 407 -8.59 10.30 31.65
CA ASP A 407 -7.50 9.95 32.54
C ASP A 407 -6.25 9.57 31.75
N ARG A 408 -5.10 10.04 32.23
CA ARG A 408 -3.82 9.84 31.56
C ARG A 408 -3.35 8.40 31.66
N ASP A 409 -3.50 7.78 32.82
CA ASP A 409 -2.97 6.45 33.09
C ASP A 409 -3.84 5.37 32.45
N ASP A 410 -5.16 5.59 32.38
CA ASP A 410 -6.08 4.75 31.60
C ASP A 410 -5.72 4.80 30.11
N ARG A 411 -5.50 6.01 29.57
CA ARG A 411 -5.07 6.16 28.17
C ARG A 411 -3.75 5.46 27.88
N LEU A 412 -2.75 5.62 28.77
CA LEU A 412 -1.47 4.92 28.64
C LEU A 412 -1.63 3.40 28.71
N SER A 413 -2.54 2.92 29.55
CA SER A 413 -2.83 1.49 29.65
C SER A 413 -3.47 0.93 28.37
N ALA A 414 -4.40 1.67 27.76
CA ALA A 414 -4.97 1.31 26.46
C ALA A 414 -3.93 1.33 25.32
N LEU A 415 -3.04 2.32 25.33
CA LEU A 415 -1.92 2.38 24.36
C LEU A 415 -0.96 1.20 24.53
N ARG A 416 -0.57 0.87 25.77
CA ARG A 416 0.27 -0.30 26.08
C ARG A 416 -0.36 -1.60 25.60
N ALA A 417 -1.64 -1.82 25.90
CA ALA A 417 -2.37 -3.01 25.45
C ALA A 417 -2.32 -3.20 23.92
N LEU A 418 -2.42 -2.10 23.15
CA LEU A 418 -2.30 -2.13 21.70
C LEU A 418 -0.87 -2.41 21.21
N TRP A 419 0.15 -1.95 21.91
CA TRP A 419 1.56 -2.10 21.51
C TRP A 419 2.15 -3.46 21.89
N ASP A 420 1.73 -4.01 23.02
CA ASP A 420 2.18 -5.31 23.53
C ASP A 420 1.47 -6.48 22.83
N ALA A 421 0.42 -6.21 22.06
CA ALA A 421 -0.31 -7.22 21.30
C ALA A 421 0.48 -7.72 20.08
N GLY A 422 0.78 -9.03 20.09
CA GLY A 422 1.29 -9.78 18.94
C GLY A 422 2.82 -9.87 18.85
N ASP A 423 3.29 -11.00 18.32
CA ASP A 423 4.72 -11.33 18.26
C ASP A 423 5.43 -10.81 16.99
N ASP A 424 4.67 -10.46 15.95
CA ASP A 424 5.22 -9.97 14.68
C ASP A 424 5.65 -8.48 14.77
N PRO A 425 6.92 -8.14 14.47
CA PRO A 425 7.42 -6.76 14.52
C PRO A 425 6.70 -5.78 13.57
N LEU A 426 6.22 -6.24 12.41
CA LEU A 426 5.50 -5.41 11.45
C LEU A 426 4.10 -5.07 11.97
N ASP A 427 3.43 -6.05 12.60
CA ASP A 427 2.13 -5.83 13.22
C ASP A 427 2.24 -4.82 14.37
N ARG A 428 3.25 -4.97 15.25
CA ARG A 428 3.54 -3.96 16.30
C ARG A 428 3.83 -2.58 15.73
N TYR A 429 4.60 -2.47 14.64
CA TYR A 429 4.83 -1.18 13.99
C TYR A 429 3.53 -0.59 13.40
N GLY A 430 2.63 -1.42 12.87
CA GLY A 430 1.29 -1.02 12.46
C GLY A 430 0.46 -0.42 13.61
N ARG A 431 0.63 -0.93 14.83
CA ARG A 431 0.02 -0.39 16.06
C ARG A 431 0.55 0.99 16.42
N LEU A 432 1.85 1.23 16.25
CA LEU A 432 2.43 2.57 16.41
C LEU A 432 1.81 3.56 15.42
N VAL A 433 1.64 3.17 14.16
CA VAL A 433 0.97 3.98 13.13
C VAL A 433 -0.48 4.27 13.49
N MET A 434 -1.22 3.26 13.94
CA MET A 434 -2.63 3.37 14.35
C MET A 434 -2.83 4.38 15.50
N THR A 435 -1.94 4.31 16.49
CA THR A 435 -2.07 5.06 17.75
C THR A 435 -1.42 6.44 17.72
N ALA A 436 -0.75 6.83 16.63
CA ALA A 436 0.04 8.06 16.52
C ALA A 436 -0.70 9.34 17.00
N ARG A 437 -1.96 9.51 16.61
CA ARG A 437 -2.77 10.68 17.02
C ARG A 437 -3.28 10.57 18.45
N ALA A 438 -3.53 9.36 18.97
CA ALA A 438 -3.83 9.15 20.40
C ALA A 438 -2.61 9.45 21.27
N ALA A 439 -1.43 8.97 20.88
CA ALA A 439 -0.16 9.28 21.54
C ALA A 439 0.09 10.80 21.60
N ALA A 440 -0.24 11.54 20.53
CA ALA A 440 -0.12 12.99 20.50
C ALA A 440 -1.01 13.75 21.51
N ARG A 441 -2.03 13.09 22.08
CA ARG A 441 -2.91 13.63 23.14
C ARG A 441 -2.38 13.37 24.55
N VAL A 442 -1.39 12.50 24.72
CA VAL A 442 -0.77 12.25 26.02
C VAL A 442 0.02 13.49 26.44
N ALA A 443 -0.26 14.00 27.63
CA ALA A 443 0.49 15.10 28.21
C ALA A 443 1.91 14.63 28.59
N PRO A 444 2.97 15.31 28.13
CA PRO A 444 4.34 14.99 28.51
C PRO A 444 4.53 15.07 30.04
N ALA A 445 5.28 14.12 30.59
CA ALA A 445 5.65 14.10 32.00
C ALA A 445 6.99 13.38 32.19
N ASP A 446 7.76 13.82 33.18
CA ASP A 446 9.03 13.18 33.52
C ASP A 446 8.83 11.73 33.94
N LYS A 447 9.83 10.88 33.67
CA LYS A 447 9.85 9.46 34.07
C LYS A 447 8.66 8.64 33.56
N THR A 448 8.11 9.01 32.41
CA THR A 448 7.11 8.18 31.72
C THR A 448 7.81 6.99 31.08
N ALA A 449 7.49 5.78 31.51
CA ALA A 449 8.15 4.56 31.02
C ALA A 449 7.96 4.35 29.51
N GLU A 450 6.83 4.79 28.96
CA GLU A 450 6.47 4.61 27.56
C GLU A 450 6.93 5.76 26.65
N ALA A 451 7.78 6.68 27.14
CA ALA A 451 8.18 7.87 26.39
C ALA A 451 8.76 7.53 25.01
N ASP A 452 9.59 6.49 24.91
CA ASP A 452 10.16 5.99 23.66
C ASP A 452 9.07 5.58 22.65
N THR A 453 8.12 4.75 23.09
CA THR A 453 7.04 4.23 22.24
C THR A 453 6.05 5.33 21.85
N ILE A 454 5.76 6.28 22.76
CA ILE A 454 4.93 7.45 22.49
C ILE A 454 5.56 8.33 21.41
N VAL A 455 6.86 8.63 21.54
CA VAL A 455 7.61 9.41 20.55
C VAL A 455 7.64 8.68 19.21
N ALA A 456 8.00 7.40 19.19
CA ALA A 456 8.03 6.59 17.98
C ALA A 456 6.66 6.59 17.28
N SER A 457 5.58 6.35 18.02
CA SER A 457 4.20 6.35 17.53
C SER A 457 3.84 7.68 16.87
N MET A 458 4.07 8.82 17.52
CA MET A 458 3.82 10.14 16.94
C MET A 458 4.60 10.37 15.63
N LEU A 459 5.89 9.99 15.61
CA LEU A 459 6.76 10.18 14.45
C LEU A 459 6.38 9.29 13.27
N THR A 460 5.71 8.15 13.47
CA THR A 460 5.23 7.33 12.35
C THR A 460 4.22 8.05 11.45
N ALA A 461 3.46 9.02 12.00
CA ALA A 461 2.42 9.77 11.29
C ALA A 461 2.76 11.26 11.10
N GLY A 462 3.99 11.67 11.40
CA GLY A 462 4.48 13.03 11.16
C GLY A 462 4.03 14.03 12.20
N PHE A 463 3.67 13.59 13.41
CA PHE A 463 3.38 14.49 14.53
C PHE A 463 4.67 15.00 15.22
N ASP A 464 5.66 15.40 14.44
CA ASP A 464 7.00 15.82 14.89
C ASP A 464 6.94 16.99 15.90
N ARG A 465 6.13 18.02 15.63
CA ARG A 465 5.93 19.15 16.55
C ARG A 465 5.28 18.73 17.87
N ALA A 466 4.38 17.74 17.85
CA ALA A 466 3.78 17.22 19.07
C ALA A 466 4.78 16.38 19.86
N ALA A 467 5.57 15.57 19.15
CA ALA A 467 6.64 14.77 19.74
C ALA A 467 7.70 15.64 20.42
N LEU A 468 8.10 16.76 19.81
CA LEU A 468 9.09 17.68 20.39
C LEU A 468 8.68 18.31 21.72
N ARG A 469 7.40 18.25 22.11
CA ARG A 469 6.99 18.65 23.47
C ARG A 469 7.52 17.72 24.56
N TRP A 470 7.95 16.50 24.19
CA TRP A 470 8.58 15.54 25.09
C TRP A 470 10.08 15.79 25.29
N GLN A 471 10.69 16.67 24.48
CA GLN A 471 12.12 16.96 24.54
C GLN A 471 12.67 17.26 25.96
N PRO A 472 12.00 18.06 26.82
CA PRO A 472 12.50 18.32 28.18
C PRO A 472 12.24 17.18 29.18
N HIS A 473 11.47 16.17 28.80
CA HIS A 473 11.02 15.07 29.67
C HIS A 473 11.72 13.73 29.40
N VAL A 474 12.60 13.69 28.40
CA VAL A 474 13.34 12.49 27.98
C VAL A 474 14.81 12.64 28.32
N VAL A 475 15.46 11.53 28.69
CA VAL A 475 16.87 11.54 29.06
C VAL A 475 17.72 11.66 27.80
N ARG A 476 18.72 12.55 27.84
CA ARG A 476 19.67 12.72 26.74
C ARG A 476 20.48 11.43 26.54
N GLY A 477 20.57 10.97 25.30
CA GLY A 477 21.20 9.69 24.95
C GLY A 477 20.23 8.50 24.86
N GLU A 478 19.00 8.61 25.39
CA GLU A 478 18.00 7.55 25.25
C GLU A 478 17.28 7.60 23.88
N PRO A 479 16.63 6.49 23.44
CA PRO A 479 16.01 6.40 22.11
C PRO A 479 15.00 7.52 21.81
N ALA A 480 14.12 7.90 22.74
CA ALA A 480 13.21 9.03 22.55
C ALA A 480 13.97 10.32 22.24
N TRP A 481 15.02 10.62 23.01
CA TRP A 481 15.83 11.82 22.78
C TRP A 481 16.50 11.79 21.40
N ALA A 482 17.08 10.65 21.02
CA ALA A 482 17.76 10.48 19.74
C ALA A 482 16.79 10.67 18.55
N MET A 483 15.59 10.08 18.63
CA MET A 483 14.53 10.27 17.64
C MET A 483 14.10 11.74 17.53
N LEU A 484 13.90 12.43 18.66
CA LEU A 484 13.51 13.84 18.67
C LEU A 484 14.59 14.77 18.11
N ALA A 485 15.87 14.50 18.43
CA ALA A 485 17.00 15.27 17.95
C ALA A 485 17.12 15.23 16.41
N LEU A 486 16.81 14.08 15.80
CA LEU A 486 16.76 13.90 14.34
C LEU A 486 15.48 14.49 13.72
N ALA A 487 14.35 14.36 14.41
CA ALA A 487 13.04 14.81 13.93
C ALA A 487 12.87 16.34 13.93
N ASP A 488 13.63 17.09 14.76
CA ASP A 488 13.44 18.53 14.96
C ASP A 488 13.54 19.33 13.64
N PRO A 489 12.44 19.94 13.16
CA PRO A 489 12.43 20.74 11.93
C PRO A 489 13.19 22.05 12.08
N SER A 490 13.38 22.53 13.31
CA SER A 490 14.01 23.82 13.61
C SER A 490 15.53 23.72 13.82
N SER A 491 16.12 22.52 13.74
CA SER A 491 17.57 22.32 13.86
C SER A 491 18.22 22.89 15.12
N ARG A 492 17.50 22.89 16.25
CA ARG A 492 17.98 23.53 17.49
C ARG A 492 19.01 22.68 18.22
N ALA A 493 18.89 21.37 18.15
CA ALA A 493 19.82 20.46 18.79
C ALA A 493 21.14 20.37 18.00
N ARG A 494 22.24 20.77 18.65
CA ARG A 494 23.59 20.35 18.23
C ARG A 494 23.89 19.00 18.87
N ILE A 495 24.34 18.06 18.05
CA ILE A 495 24.69 16.70 18.46
C ILE A 495 26.22 16.64 18.50
N SER A 496 26.77 16.26 19.64
CA SER A 496 28.21 16.08 19.87
C SER A 496 28.60 14.61 19.75
N TYR A 497 29.91 14.33 19.70
CA TYR A 497 30.42 12.96 19.80
C TYR A 497 29.89 12.22 21.05
N GLY A 498 29.89 12.89 22.21
CA GLY A 498 29.45 12.28 23.47
C GLY A 498 27.96 11.91 23.46
N ASP A 499 27.15 12.58 22.66
CA ASP A 499 25.75 12.21 22.48
C ASP A 499 25.59 10.94 21.65
N VAL A 500 26.43 10.77 20.62
CA VAL A 500 26.43 9.55 19.80
C VAL A 500 26.88 8.35 20.63
N ASP A 501 27.92 8.54 21.44
CA ASP A 501 28.42 7.53 22.38
C ASP A 501 27.37 7.17 23.45
N ALA A 502 26.61 8.16 23.94
CA ALA A 502 25.52 7.94 24.88
C ALA A 502 24.32 7.18 24.29
N VAL A 503 24.07 7.28 22.98
CA VAL A 503 23.04 6.50 22.25
C VAL A 503 23.54 5.07 22.05
N HIS A 504 23.96 4.41 23.12
CA HIS A 504 24.43 3.05 23.12
C HIS A 504 23.30 2.10 23.51
N ASP A 505 23.04 1.12 22.65
CA ASP A 505 22.24 -0.03 23.05
C ASP A 505 23.17 -1.04 23.74
N ARG A 506 23.07 -1.15 25.07
CA ARG A 506 23.95 -2.00 25.89
C ARG A 506 23.84 -3.49 25.52
N ASP A 507 22.75 -3.88 24.88
CA ASP A 507 22.49 -5.25 24.46
C ASP A 507 22.85 -5.51 22.98
N ASP A 508 23.26 -4.49 22.22
CA ASP A 508 23.67 -4.61 20.82
C ASP A 508 25.19 -4.58 20.64
N ALA A 509 25.79 -5.76 20.48
CA ALA A 509 27.22 -5.92 20.21
C ALA A 509 27.70 -5.19 18.94
N ASN A 510 26.81 -4.86 18.00
CA ASN A 510 27.15 -4.23 16.72
C ASN A 510 26.94 -2.71 16.70
N PHE A 511 26.50 -2.10 17.82
CA PHE A 511 26.27 -0.66 17.93
C PHE A 511 25.35 -0.11 16.82
N THR A 512 24.38 -0.90 16.35
CA THR A 512 23.54 -0.60 15.18
C THR A 512 22.79 0.71 15.38
N ARG A 513 22.16 0.89 16.55
CA ARG A 513 21.42 2.13 16.87
C ARG A 513 22.34 3.36 16.86
N SER A 514 23.52 3.28 17.48
CA SER A 514 24.50 4.37 17.53
C SER A 514 25.02 4.72 16.12
N ARG A 515 25.29 3.70 15.29
CA ARG A 515 25.75 3.88 13.90
C ARG A 515 24.69 4.53 13.02
N LEU A 516 23.43 4.12 13.13
CA LEU A 516 22.31 4.73 12.40
C LEU A 516 22.01 6.16 12.89
N PHE A 517 22.10 6.39 14.21
CA PHE A 517 21.97 7.73 14.78
C PHE A 517 23.06 8.67 14.27
N LEU A 518 24.33 8.24 14.28
CA LEU A 518 25.46 8.97 13.72
C LEU A 518 25.23 9.30 12.24
N ALA A 519 24.89 8.30 11.42
CA ALA A 519 24.65 8.47 10.01
C ALA A 519 23.54 9.51 9.73
N GLY A 520 22.42 9.41 10.45
CA GLY A 520 21.31 10.36 10.37
C GLY A 520 21.71 11.78 10.81
N ALA A 521 22.37 11.91 11.96
CA ALA A 521 22.77 13.19 12.53
C ALA A 521 23.80 13.92 11.65
N ALA A 522 24.82 13.19 11.15
CA ALA A 522 25.81 13.73 10.23
C ALA A 522 25.18 14.10 8.87
N GLY A 523 24.32 13.23 8.32
CA GLY A 523 23.64 13.49 7.04
C GLY A 523 22.71 14.71 7.11
N LEU A 524 22.02 14.89 8.23
CA LEU A 524 21.20 16.09 8.50
C LEU A 524 22.06 17.34 8.79
N GLY A 525 23.37 17.20 9.01
CA GLY A 525 24.29 18.27 9.38
C GLY A 525 24.03 18.84 10.76
N ARG A 526 23.62 17.99 11.70
CA ARG A 526 23.38 18.34 13.11
C ARG A 526 24.64 18.20 13.97
N MET A 527 25.75 17.76 13.37
CA MET A 527 27.06 17.57 14.00
C MET A 527 28.11 18.48 13.35
N SER A 528 29.16 18.79 14.11
CA SER A 528 30.39 19.37 13.52
C SER A 528 31.12 18.30 12.70
N ALA A 529 31.97 18.71 11.74
CA ALA A 529 32.78 17.79 10.96
C ALA A 529 33.72 16.97 11.86
N ASP A 530 34.37 17.64 12.82
CA ASP A 530 35.29 17.00 13.77
C ASP A 530 34.60 15.97 14.67
N ASP A 531 33.39 16.27 15.17
CA ASP A 531 32.60 15.32 15.98
C ASP A 531 32.15 14.12 15.14
N ALA A 532 31.70 14.36 13.91
CA ALA A 532 31.26 13.30 13.01
C ALA A 532 32.42 12.37 12.63
N GLU A 533 33.60 12.91 12.33
CA GLU A 533 34.80 12.12 12.02
C GLU A 533 35.28 11.31 13.23
N ARG A 534 35.27 11.90 14.42
CA ARG A 534 35.61 11.20 15.67
C ARG A 534 34.66 10.04 15.95
N ALA A 535 33.35 10.29 15.86
CA ALA A 535 32.33 9.27 16.08
C ALA A 535 32.42 8.14 15.03
N ALA A 536 32.68 8.49 13.77
CA ALA A 536 32.84 7.54 12.70
C ALA A 536 34.04 6.62 12.94
N LYS A 537 35.17 7.17 13.40
CA LYS A 537 36.36 6.38 13.72
C LYS A 537 36.12 5.41 14.88
N GLU A 538 35.42 5.85 15.92
CA GLU A 538 35.13 5.00 17.09
C GLU A 538 34.19 3.84 16.74
N LEU A 539 33.15 4.12 15.94
CA LEU A 539 32.17 3.12 15.52
C LEU A 539 32.62 2.29 14.29
N ASP A 540 33.87 2.45 13.83
CA ASP A 540 34.42 1.86 12.60
C ASP A 540 33.50 2.06 11.37
N LEU A 541 32.92 3.25 11.25
CA LEU A 541 31.97 3.61 10.21
C LEU A 541 32.64 4.41 9.09
N ARG A 542 32.49 3.95 7.84
CA ARG A 542 33.12 4.61 6.68
C ARG A 542 32.17 5.59 6.02
N ILE A 543 31.78 6.64 6.74
CA ILE A 543 30.79 7.63 6.28
C ILE A 543 31.18 8.29 4.94
N GLY A 544 32.47 8.43 4.65
CA GLY A 544 32.98 8.94 3.37
C GLY A 544 33.24 7.88 2.29
N ALA A 545 32.69 6.67 2.41
CA ALA A 545 32.95 5.59 1.46
C ALA A 545 32.42 5.92 0.05
N ILE A 546 33.32 5.86 -0.94
CA ILE A 546 32.96 6.15 -2.33
C ILE A 546 32.84 4.85 -3.12
N ASN A 547 31.67 4.59 -3.68
CA ASN A 547 31.40 3.50 -4.62
C ASN A 547 30.54 4.02 -5.80
N SER A 548 30.11 3.13 -6.71
CA SER A 548 29.30 3.53 -7.86
C SER A 548 27.95 4.13 -7.48
N TRP A 549 27.32 3.61 -6.41
CA TRP A 549 26.03 4.10 -5.92
C TRP A 549 26.17 5.43 -5.16
N THR A 550 27.16 5.59 -4.26
CA THR A 550 27.36 6.88 -3.56
C THR A 550 27.70 8.00 -4.55
N LYS A 551 28.53 7.72 -5.57
CA LYS A 551 28.76 8.67 -6.68
C LYS A 551 27.49 9.04 -7.43
N ALA A 552 26.55 8.12 -7.59
CA ALA A 552 25.30 8.38 -8.31
C ALA A 552 24.36 9.28 -7.49
N ILE A 553 24.18 8.98 -6.20
CA ILE A 553 23.28 9.78 -5.34
C ILE A 553 23.85 11.17 -5.04
N ASP A 554 25.16 11.27 -4.82
CA ASP A 554 25.82 12.57 -4.60
C ASP A 554 25.75 13.44 -5.86
N ARG A 555 25.90 12.84 -7.05
CA ARG A 555 25.72 13.55 -8.32
C ARG A 555 24.28 14.04 -8.51
N ALA A 556 23.29 13.18 -8.27
CA ALA A 556 21.88 13.54 -8.36
C ALA A 556 21.53 14.70 -7.41
N ALA A 557 22.09 14.69 -6.20
CA ALA A 557 21.93 15.78 -5.25
C ALA A 557 22.58 17.09 -5.74
N ALA A 558 23.83 17.01 -6.23
CA ALA A 558 24.54 18.17 -6.77
C ALA A 558 23.84 18.79 -8.00
N GLN A 559 23.13 17.97 -8.78
CA GLN A 559 22.33 18.40 -9.93
C GLN A 559 20.89 18.80 -9.56
N ASN A 560 20.55 18.85 -8.26
CA ASN A 560 19.20 19.17 -7.76
C ASN A 560 18.09 18.31 -8.39
N GLN A 561 18.30 16.99 -8.43
CA GLN A 561 17.35 16.00 -8.96
C GLN A 561 16.63 15.25 -7.82
N PRO A 562 15.66 15.86 -7.12
CA PRO A 562 15.00 15.24 -5.96
C PRO A 562 14.32 13.90 -6.27
N ALA A 563 13.77 13.71 -7.48
CA ALA A 563 13.13 12.45 -7.84
C ALA A 563 14.17 11.33 -8.06
N THR A 564 15.30 11.65 -8.69
CA THR A 564 16.44 10.72 -8.85
C THR A 564 17.03 10.33 -7.49
N VAL A 565 17.18 11.30 -6.58
CA VAL A 565 17.64 11.04 -5.20
C VAL A 565 16.68 10.10 -4.47
N MET A 566 15.36 10.30 -4.59
CA MET A 566 14.36 9.42 -3.97
C MET A 566 14.43 7.98 -4.51
N LEU A 567 14.61 7.78 -5.82
CA LEU A 567 14.82 6.44 -6.40
C LEU A 567 16.12 5.79 -5.90
N LEU A 568 17.22 6.54 -5.89
CA LEU A 568 18.51 6.03 -5.42
C LEU A 568 18.51 5.72 -3.93
N ALA A 569 17.77 6.49 -3.13
CA ALA A 569 17.55 6.21 -1.72
C ALA A 569 16.81 4.88 -1.54
N ALA A 570 15.75 4.64 -2.31
CA ALA A 570 15.03 3.38 -2.28
C ALA A 570 15.92 2.20 -2.69
N VAL A 571 16.76 2.36 -3.72
CA VAL A 571 17.73 1.33 -4.14
C VAL A 571 18.82 1.08 -3.09
N GLY A 572 19.31 2.13 -2.42
CA GLY A 572 20.36 2.03 -1.40
C GLY A 572 19.90 1.48 -0.05
N MET A 573 18.59 1.40 0.17
CA MET A 573 17.97 0.89 1.41
C MET A 573 17.25 -0.44 1.21
N GLN A 574 17.45 -1.15 0.09
CA GLN A 574 16.82 -2.44 -0.11
C GLN A 574 17.29 -3.46 0.95
N GLY A 575 16.35 -4.08 1.64
CA GLY A 575 16.60 -5.01 2.72
C GLY A 575 15.30 -5.37 3.44
N SER A 576 15.29 -6.46 4.20
CA SER A 576 14.12 -6.92 4.95
C SER A 576 13.74 -6.00 6.11
N ASP A 577 14.72 -5.32 6.70
CA ASP A 577 14.59 -4.46 7.86
C ASP A 577 15.75 -3.47 7.97
N TRP A 578 15.73 -2.62 8.99
CA TRP A 578 16.73 -1.57 9.21
C TRP A 578 18.14 -2.09 9.54
N ARG A 579 18.29 -3.32 10.04
CA ARG A 579 19.61 -3.91 10.32
C ARG A 579 20.33 -4.30 9.02
N ALA A 580 19.58 -4.49 7.93
CA ALA A 580 20.14 -4.73 6.60
C ALA A 580 20.60 -3.44 5.89
N VAL A 581 20.23 -2.25 6.38
CA VAL A 581 20.60 -0.97 5.76
C VAL A 581 21.99 -0.55 6.23
N PRO A 582 22.98 -0.42 5.33
CA PRO A 582 24.30 0.08 5.71
C PRO A 582 24.21 1.52 6.24
N PRO A 583 24.77 1.85 7.41
CA PRO A 583 24.70 3.21 7.94
C PRO A 583 25.41 4.24 7.03
N GLU A 584 26.42 3.83 6.25
CA GLU A 584 27.03 4.68 5.21
C GLU A 584 26.01 5.08 4.15
N ASN A 585 25.16 4.14 3.72
CA ASN A 585 24.09 4.44 2.77
C ASN A 585 23.08 5.41 3.38
N LEU A 586 22.70 5.20 4.64
CA LEU A 586 21.78 6.10 5.34
C LEU A 586 22.32 7.53 5.39
N TYR A 587 23.62 7.73 5.67
CA TYR A 587 24.25 9.04 5.66
C TYR A 587 24.10 9.75 4.31
N HIS A 588 24.50 9.09 3.22
CA HIS A 588 24.42 9.67 1.87
C HIS A 588 22.98 9.98 1.46
N ILE A 589 22.03 9.11 1.83
CA ILE A 589 20.60 9.30 1.55
C ILE A 589 20.06 10.52 2.26
N VAL A 590 20.30 10.63 3.57
CA VAL A 590 19.81 11.73 4.39
C VAL A 590 20.44 13.05 3.92
N ALA A 591 21.74 13.05 3.62
CA ALA A 591 22.44 14.22 3.09
C ALA A 591 21.86 14.68 1.73
N ALA A 592 21.65 13.74 0.80
CA ALA A 592 21.12 14.01 -0.54
C ALA A 592 19.66 14.48 -0.52
N LEU A 593 18.80 13.86 0.31
CA LEU A 593 17.41 14.28 0.49
C LEU A 593 17.34 15.70 1.05
N ARG A 594 18.13 16.01 2.09
CA ARG A 594 18.21 17.38 2.62
C ARG A 594 18.68 18.37 1.55
N ALA A 595 19.75 18.05 0.81
CA ALA A 595 20.33 18.94 -0.20
C ALA A 595 19.37 19.28 -1.34
N THR A 596 18.42 18.39 -1.65
CA THR A 596 17.42 18.57 -2.72
C THR A 596 16.08 19.15 -2.25
N GLY A 597 15.99 19.58 -0.98
CA GLY A 597 14.80 20.19 -0.39
C GLY A 597 13.78 19.18 0.16
N LEU A 598 14.16 17.90 0.29
CA LEU A 598 13.34 16.83 0.86
C LEU A 598 13.68 16.57 2.35
N GLU A 599 14.06 17.60 3.09
CA GLU A 599 14.51 17.49 4.49
C GLU A 599 13.46 16.84 5.40
N GLY A 600 12.17 17.06 5.16
CA GLY A 600 11.11 16.41 5.92
C GLY A 600 11.21 14.87 5.87
N TYR A 601 11.48 14.31 4.69
CA TYR A 601 11.72 12.87 4.54
C TYR A 601 13.05 12.47 5.16
N ALA A 602 14.12 13.26 4.97
CA ALA A 602 15.43 12.97 5.55
C ALA A 602 15.36 12.81 7.08
N ARG A 603 14.68 13.74 7.76
CA ARG A 603 14.51 13.70 9.23
C ARG A 603 13.70 12.49 9.69
N MET A 604 12.57 12.23 9.03
CA MET A 604 11.69 11.14 9.43
C MET A 604 12.29 9.75 9.14
N ILE A 605 13.01 9.60 8.02
CA ILE A 605 13.76 8.38 7.70
C ILE A 605 14.87 8.14 8.74
N ALA A 606 15.63 9.19 9.10
CA ALA A 606 16.67 9.08 10.12
C ALA A 606 16.11 8.72 11.51
N ALA A 607 15.01 9.37 11.93
CA ALA A 607 14.36 9.05 13.19
C ALA A 607 13.75 7.64 13.20
N GLU A 608 13.16 7.20 12.08
CA GLU A 608 12.65 5.83 11.93
C GLU A 608 13.77 4.79 12.05
N ALA A 609 14.96 5.07 11.49
CA ALA A 609 16.12 4.19 11.59
C ALA A 609 16.49 3.88 13.03
N VAL A 610 16.49 4.89 13.89
CA VAL A 610 16.80 4.75 15.33
C VAL A 610 15.67 4.04 16.07
N GLY A 611 14.42 4.38 15.78
CA GLY A 611 13.25 3.84 16.48
C GLY A 611 12.89 2.39 16.13
N ARG A 612 13.54 1.78 15.13
CA ARG A 612 13.21 0.44 14.63
C ARG A 612 14.31 -0.61 14.80
N VAL A 613 15.41 -0.26 15.48
CA VAL A 613 16.53 -1.18 15.75
C VAL A 613 16.74 -1.46 17.22
#